data_AF-A0A6M6JLM8-F1
#
_entry.id   AF-A0A6M6JLM8-F1
#
_cell.length_a   1.000
_cell.length_b   1.000
_cell.length_c   1.000
_cell.angle_alpha   90.00
_cell.angle_beta   90.00
_cell.angle_gamma   90.00
#
_symmetry.space_group_name_H-M   'P 1'
#
loop_
_entity.id
_entity.type
_entity.pdbx_description
1 polymer ?
#
loop_
_entity_poly.entity_id
_entity_poly.type
_entity_poly.pdbx_seq_one_letter_code
_entity_poly.pdbx_strand_id
1 'polypeptide(L)' 'MTGTPIPRAHDGVPVADITERLMAEFGAVVPLSEISAAVVRALRDLAGVPVGALPELVERLARQVLREAGGEG' A
#
# COMPACT_ATOMS: atom_id res chain seq x y z
N MET A 1 -21.42 -31.46 5.37
CA MET A 1 -20.73 -30.93 4.18
C MET A 1 -19.65 -29.98 4.67
N THR A 2 -18.40 -30.42 4.52
CA THR A 2 -17.18 -29.85 5.08
C THR A 2 -16.69 -28.67 4.24
N GLY A 3 -16.08 -27.68 4.89
CA GLY A 3 -15.16 -26.74 4.24
C GLY A 3 -15.36 -25.29 4.63
N THR A 4 -15.21 -24.92 5.90
CA THR A 4 -14.81 -23.54 6.21
C THR A 4 -13.41 -23.34 5.63
N PRO A 5 -13.18 -22.44 4.67
CA PRO A 5 -11.82 -22.18 4.20
C PRO A 5 -11.00 -21.63 5.37
N ILE A 6 -9.91 -22.31 5.67
CA ILE A 6 -8.86 -21.82 6.57
C ILE A 6 -8.34 -20.48 6.02
N PRO A 7 -8.41 -19.37 6.77
CA PRO A 7 -7.77 -18.13 6.33
C PRO A 7 -6.26 -18.35 6.36
N ARG A 8 -5.61 -18.26 5.19
CA ARG A 8 -4.15 -18.30 5.10
C ARG A 8 -3.58 -16.97 5.58
N ALA A 9 -3.37 -16.86 6.89
CA ALA A 9 -2.36 -16.00 7.46
C ALA A 9 -1.12 -16.90 7.66
N HIS A 10 0.10 -16.64 7.20
CA HIS A 10 0.89 -15.43 7.08
C HIS A 10 2.08 -15.71 6.12
N ASP A 11 2.49 -14.80 5.22
CA ASP A 11 3.90 -14.42 4.97
C ASP A 11 3.98 -13.33 3.88
N GLY A 12 4.42 -12.12 4.24
CA GLY A 12 4.46 -10.96 3.36
C GLY A 12 3.21 -10.09 3.45
N VAL A 13 3.35 -8.91 4.06
CA VAL A 13 2.38 -7.82 3.92
C VAL A 13 2.09 -7.63 2.42
N PRO A 14 0.83 -7.45 1.98
CA PRO A 14 0.47 -7.32 0.57
C PRO A 14 0.86 -5.95 0.00
N VAL A 15 2.15 -5.62 0.05
CA VAL A 15 2.72 -4.40 -0.53
C VAL A 15 2.44 -4.35 -2.02
N ALA A 16 2.48 -5.50 -2.70
CA ALA A 16 2.10 -5.63 -4.10
C ALA A 16 0.63 -5.25 -4.32
N ASP A 17 -0.29 -5.79 -3.52
CA ASP A 17 -1.74 -5.51 -3.60
C ASP A 17 -2.05 -4.03 -3.33
N ILE A 18 -1.39 -3.43 -2.32
CA ILE A 18 -1.47 -1.99 -2.04
C ILE A 18 -0.96 -1.18 -3.24
N THR A 19 0.16 -1.58 -3.83
CA THR A 19 0.73 -0.91 -5.01
C THR A 19 -0.20 -1.04 -6.23
N GLU A 20 -0.84 -2.20 -6.43
CA GLU A 20 -1.83 -2.41 -7.49
C GLU A 20 -3.07 -1.54 -7.32
N ARG A 21 -3.59 -1.42 -6.10
CA ARG A 21 -4.72 -0.52 -5.80
C ARG A 21 -4.37 0.95 -6.03
N LEU A 22 -3.16 1.36 -5.61
CA LEU A 22 -2.67 2.72 -5.85
C LEU A 22 -2.39 2.97 -7.34
N MET A 23 -1.91 1.98 -8.09
CA MET A 23 -1.79 2.05 -9.54
C MET A 23 -3.15 2.23 -10.22
N ALA A 24 -4.17 1.48 -9.80
CA ALA A 24 -5.50 1.63 -10.36
C ALA A 24 -6.10 3.02 -10.11
N GLU A 25 -5.75 3.65 -8.99
CA GLU A 25 -6.27 4.96 -8.60
C GLU A 25 -5.46 6.15 -9.16
N PHE A 26 -4.13 6.08 -9.10
CA PHE A 26 -3.23 7.18 -9.45
C PHE A 26 -2.45 6.94 -10.75
N GLY A 27 -2.42 5.73 -11.29
CA GLY A 27 -1.56 5.37 -12.43
C GLY A 27 -1.87 6.13 -13.72
N ALA A 28 -3.02 6.80 -13.81
CA ALA A 28 -3.36 7.69 -14.92
C ALA A 28 -2.61 9.03 -14.88
N VAL A 29 -2.18 9.46 -13.69
CA VAL A 29 -1.58 10.78 -13.43
C VAL A 29 -0.18 10.71 -12.80
N VAL A 30 0.12 9.62 -12.10
CA VAL A 30 1.40 9.39 -11.43
C VAL A 30 2.06 8.13 -11.98
N PRO A 31 3.35 8.16 -12.39
CA PRO A 31 4.06 7.00 -12.89
C PRO A 31 4.27 5.93 -11.80
N LEU A 32 4.36 4.68 -12.22
CA LEU A 32 4.59 3.52 -11.33
C LEU A 32 5.81 3.69 -10.42
N SER A 33 6.89 4.28 -10.92
CA SER A 33 8.09 4.53 -10.11
C SER A 33 7.81 5.42 -8.90
N GLU A 34 6.95 6.42 -9.03
CA GLU A 34 6.58 7.30 -7.92
C GLU A 34 5.58 6.63 -6.97
N ILE A 35 4.63 5.86 -7.50
CA ILE A 35 3.73 5.02 -6.69
C ILE A 35 4.51 4.03 -5.83
N SER A 36 5.48 3.33 -6.44
CA SER A 36 6.35 2.40 -5.73
C SER A 36 7.22 3.11 -4.69
N ALA A 37 7.80 4.27 -5.04
CA ALA A 37 8.59 5.06 -4.09
C ALA A 37 7.76 5.54 -2.89
N ALA A 38 6.50 5.93 -3.10
CA ALA A 38 5.59 6.34 -2.03
C ALA A 38 5.30 5.18 -1.06
N VAL A 39 5.04 3.98 -1.59
CA VAL A 39 4.81 2.78 -0.78
C VAL A 39 6.06 2.38 0.02
N VAL A 40 7.24 2.38 -0.61
CA VAL A 40 8.52 2.08 0.07
C VAL A 40 8.83 3.12 1.15
N ARG A 41 8.57 4.40 0.87
CA ARG A 41 8.74 5.47 1.87
C ARG A 41 7.81 5.25 3.05
N ALA A 42 6.54 4.93 2.80
CA ALA A 42 5.56 4.67 3.84
C ALA A 42 5.93 3.45 4.71
N LEU A 43 6.41 2.37 4.09
CA LEU A 43 6.93 1.21 4.81
C LEU A 43 8.11 1.54 5.73
N ARG A 44 9.04 2.36 5.25
CA ARG A 44 10.19 2.80 6.04
C ARG A 44 9.78 3.68 7.22
N ASP A 45 8.81 4.56 7.02
CA ASP A 45 8.27 5.43 8.07
C ASP A 45 7.56 4.60 9.17
N LEU A 46 6.94 3.50 8.78
CA LEU A 46 6.19 2.60 9.65
C LEU A 46 7.00 1.40 10.15
N ALA A 47 8.33 1.41 9.99
CA ALA A 47 9.21 0.28 10.34
C ALA A 47 9.22 -0.12 11.83
N GLY A 48 8.52 0.62 12.70
CA GLY A 48 8.33 0.29 14.13
C GLY A 48 6.89 -0.06 14.52
N VAL A 49 5.96 -0.14 13.57
CA VAL A 49 4.53 -0.38 13.83
C VAL A 49 4.24 -1.89 13.84
N PRO A 50 3.36 -2.38 14.74
CA PRO A 50 2.94 -3.78 14.72
C PRO A 50 2.27 -4.15 13.39
N VAL A 51 2.66 -5.31 12.85
CA VAL A 51 2.26 -5.83 11.52
C VAL A 51 0.74 -5.86 11.27
N GLY A 52 -0.07 -5.94 12.33
CA GLY A 52 -1.53 -5.98 12.23
C GLY A 52 -2.19 -4.71 11.68
N ALA A 53 -1.58 -3.54 11.87
CA ALA A 53 -2.10 -2.25 11.36
C ALA A 53 -1.27 -1.68 10.21
N LEU A 54 -0.11 -2.28 9.93
CA LEU A 54 0.87 -1.80 8.97
C LEU A 54 0.32 -1.66 7.53
N PRO A 55 -0.45 -2.61 6.95
CA PRO A 55 -0.96 -2.47 5.58
C PRO A 55 -1.90 -1.26 5.41
N GLU A 56 -2.84 -1.04 6.34
CA GLU A 56 -3.77 0.09 6.26
C GLU A 56 -3.07 1.44 6.42
N LEU A 57 -2.06 1.49 7.30
CA LEU A 57 -1.26 2.69 7.51
C LEU A 57 -0.34 2.99 6.33
N VAL A 58 0.26 1.96 5.71
CA VAL A 58 1.06 2.10 4.48
C VAL A 58 0.20 2.63 3.34
N GLU A 59 -0.99 2.06 3.13
CA GLU A 59 -1.91 2.51 2.08
C GLU A 59 -2.32 3.97 2.29
N ARG A 60 -2.70 4.33 3.52
CA ARG A 60 -3.06 5.72 3.86
C ARG A 60 -1.92 6.69 3.62
N LEU A 61 -0.72 6.39 4.12
CA LEU A 61 0.43 7.28 4.01
C LEU A 61 0.89 7.41 2.54
N ALA A 62 0.94 6.31 1.80
CA ALA A 62 1.28 6.33 0.37
C ALA A 62 0.24 7.15 -0.43
N ARG A 63 -1.05 7.00 -0.14
CA ARG A 63 -2.13 7.79 -0.76
C ARG A 63 -2.02 9.27 -0.45
N GLN A 64 -1.64 9.65 0.77
CA GLN A 64 -1.39 11.05 1.11
C GLN A 64 -0.23 11.61 0.28
N VAL A 65 0.91 10.92 0.25
CA VAL A 65 2.08 11.33 -0.55
C VAL A 65 1.73 11.49 -2.03
N LEU A 66 0.95 10.57 -2.60
CA LEU A 66 0.55 10.62 -4.02
C LEU A 66 -0.43 11.76 -4.32
N ARG A 67 -1.32 12.09 -3.38
CA ARG A 67 -2.21 13.26 -3.50
C ARG A 67 -1.44 14.57 -3.43
N GLU A 68 -0.43 14.64 -2.59
CA GLU A 68 0.46 15.81 -2.48
C GLU A 68 1.32 15.94 -3.74
N ALA A 69 1.81 14.82 -4.29
CA ALA A 69 2.61 14.81 -5.51
C ALA A 69 1.80 15.11 -6.80
N GLY A 70 0.55 14.62 -6.88
CA GLY A 70 -0.35 14.87 -8.01
C GLY A 70 -1.22 16.12 -7.87
N GLY A 71 -1.13 16.83 -6.74
CA GLY A 71 -1.94 18.01 -6.41
C GLY A 71 -1.31 19.36 -6.75
N GLU A 72 -0.12 19.37 -7.36
CA GLU A 72 0.50 20.59 -7.88
C GLU A 72 0.01 20.82 -9.33
N GLY A 73 -1.15 21.48 -9.45
CA GLY A 73 -1.77 21.90 -10.71
C GLY A 73 -2.98 22.81 -10.48
#